data_AF-A0A4Y9JJ99-F1
#
_entry.id   AF-A0A4Y9JJ99-F1
#
_cell.length_a   1.000
_cell.length_b   1.000
_cell.length_c   1.000
_cell.angle_alpha   90.00
_cell.angle_beta   90.00
_cell.angle_gamma   90.00
#
_symmetry.space_group_name_H-M   'P 1'
#
loop_
_entity.id
_entity.type
_entity.pdbx_description
1 polymer ?
#
loop_
_entity_poly.entity_id
_entity_poly.type
_entity_poly.pdbx_seq_one_letter_code
_entity_poly.pdbx_strand_id
1 'polypeptide(L)' 'MAYDLDFRNRVLEYVTAGHSKKETCALFGISTNTLYVWEKQLSEQGHLERKKRVAKSRKIPLEQLEA' A
#
# COMPACT_ATOMS: atom_id res chain seq x y z
N MET A 1 8.07 -0.72 -8.53
CA MET A 1 8.68 0.07 -7.42
C MET A 1 7.73 0.07 -6.25
N ALA A 2 8.24 -0.28 -5.07
CA ALA A 2 7.46 -0.21 -3.84
C ALA A 2 8.14 0.83 -2.95
N TYR A 3 7.38 1.81 -2.48
CA TYR A 3 7.88 2.81 -1.54
C TYR A 3 7.97 2.18 -0.15
N ASP A 4 9.01 2.52 0.60
CA ASP A 4 9.19 2.08 1.99
C ASP A 4 8.09 2.63 2.90
N LEU A 5 7.81 1.93 4.00
CA LEU A 5 6.74 2.30 4.93
C LEU A 5 6.98 3.71 5.51
N ASP A 6 8.23 3.97 5.92
CA ASP A 6 8.63 5.25 6.52
C ASP A 6 8.41 6.42 5.55
N PHE A 7 8.67 6.21 4.26
CA PHE A 7 8.42 7.21 3.23
C PHE A 7 6.93 7.53 3.11
N ARG A 8 6.07 6.51 3.10
CA ARG A 8 4.61 6.71 3.02
C ARG A 8 4.08 7.43 4.24
N ASN A 9 4.56 7.05 5.43
CA ASN A 9 4.18 7.68 6.68
C ASN A 9 4.55 9.17 6.66
N ARG A 10 5.80 9.50 6.28
CA ARG A 10 6.25 10.90 6.17
C ARG A 10 5.41 11.71 5.18
N VAL A 11 5.06 11.13 4.03
CA VAL A 11 4.20 11.79 3.04
C VAL A 11 2.81 12.08 3.62
N LEU A 12 2.20 11.11 4.29
CA LEU A 12 0.87 11.29 4.89
C LEU A 12 0.91 12.26 6.08
N GLU A 13 1.93 12.20 6.93
CA GLU A 13 2.15 13.18 8.00
C GLU A 13 2.17 14.60 7.44
N TYR A 14 2.89 14.81 6.34
CA TYR A 14 2.94 16.11 5.67
C TYR A 14 1.57 16.55 5.13
N VAL A 15 0.76 15.64 4.58
CA VAL A 15 -0.62 15.97 4.18
C VAL A 15 -1.49 16.28 5.39
N THR A 16 -1.39 15.51 6.47
CA THR A 16 -2.18 15.74 7.70
C THR A 16 -1.79 17.02 8.43
N ALA A 17 -0.56 17.51 8.24
CA ALA A 17 -0.12 18.82 8.72
C ALA A 17 -0.80 20.01 8.01
N GLY A 18 -1.63 19.75 7.00
CA GLY A 18 -2.44 20.76 6.31
C GLY A 18 -1.90 21.19 4.94
N HIS A 19 -0.87 20.52 4.43
CA HIS A 19 -0.32 20.83 3.11
C HIS A 19 -1.21 20.29 1.98
N SER A 20 -1.19 20.99 0.84
CA SER A 20 -1.93 20.56 -0.34
C SER A 20 -1.34 19.27 -0.92
N LYS A 21 -2.21 18.33 -1.27
CA LYS A 21 -1.82 17.07 -1.94
C LYS A 21 -0.97 17.30 -3.18
N LYS A 22 -1.24 18.36 -3.94
CA LYS A 22 -0.50 18.69 -5.17
C LYS A 22 0.93 19.13 -4.85
N GLU A 23 1.12 19.93 -3.81
CA GLU A 23 2.43 20.38 -3.35
C GLU A 23 3.23 19.23 -2.77
N THR A 24 2.59 18.40 -1.94
CA THR A 24 3.19 17.16 -1.42
C THR A 24 3.66 16.25 -2.54
N CYS A 25 2.82 16.03 -3.56
CA CYS A 25 3.20 15.18 -4.70
C CYS A 25 4.41 15.74 -5.46
N ALA A 26 4.46 17.06 -5.67
CA ALA A 26 5.61 17.71 -6.31
C ALA A 26 6.88 17.61 -5.46
N LEU A 27 6.77 17.83 -4.14
CA LEU A 27 7.89 17.79 -3.20
C LEU A 27 8.50 16.39 -3.07
N PHE A 28 7.65 15.38 -2.96
CA PHE A 28 8.06 13.99 -2.76
C PHE A 28 8.24 13.21 -4.08
N GLY A 29 7.98 13.83 -5.23
CA GLY A 29 8.15 13.22 -6.55
C GLY A 29 7.21 12.04 -6.81
N ILE A 30 6.01 12.06 -6.22
CA ILE A 30 5.01 11.00 -6.41
C ILE A 30 3.82 11.48 -7.24
N SER A 31 3.11 10.55 -7.86
CA SER A 31 1.85 10.88 -8.53
C SER A 31 0.73 11.11 -7.50
N THR A 32 -0.21 11.99 -7.83
CA THR A 32 -1.43 12.20 -7.03
C THR A 32 -2.22 10.92 -6.83
N ASN A 33 -2.29 10.06 -7.85
CA ASN A 33 -2.95 8.76 -7.75
C ASN A 33 -2.31 7.86 -6.68
N THR A 34 -0.97 7.88 -6.56
CA THR A 34 -0.26 7.12 -5.51
C THR A 34 -0.68 7.58 -4.12
N LEU A 35 -0.78 8.90 -3.92
CA LEU A 35 -1.23 9.47 -2.64
C LEU A 35 -2.68 9.05 -2.32
N TYR A 36 -3.59 9.14 -3.29
CA TYR A 36 -4.97 8.68 -3.11
C TYR A 36 -5.08 7.21 -2.74
N VAL A 37 -4.26 6.35 -3.36
CA VAL A 37 -4.24 4.91 -3.03
C VAL A 37 -3.79 4.70 -1.57
N TRP A 38 -2.82 5.45 -1.06
CA TRP A 38 -2.38 5.34 0.33
C TRP A 38 -3.42 5.84 1.31
N GLU A 39 -4.06 6.97 1.05
CA GLU A 39 -5.16 7.47 1.88
C GLU A 39 -6.32 6.47 1.93
N LYS A 40 -6.71 5.92 0.77
CA LYS A 40 -7.73 4.88 0.67
C LYS A 40 -7.34 3.63 1.45
N GLN A 41 -6.09 3.17 1.28
CA GLN A 41 -5.58 2.01 2.01
C GLN A 41 -5.62 2.24 3.52
N LEU A 42 -5.19 3.42 3.99
CA LEU A 42 -5.23 3.77 5.40
C LEU A 42 -6.67 3.83 5.93
N SER A 43 -7.60 4.38 5.16
CA SER A 43 -9.02 4.43 5.51
C SER A 43 -9.69 3.06 5.56
N GLU A 44 -9.34 2.14 4.66
CA GLU A 44 -9.98 0.81 4.55
C GLU A 44 -9.35 -0.23 5.47
N GLN A 45 -8.01 -0.20 5.63
CA GLN A 45 -7.25 -1.24 6.33
C GLN A 45 -6.66 -0.77 7.66
N GLY A 46 -6.59 0.54 7.91
CA GLY A 46 -5.94 1.11 9.09
C GLY A 46 -4.42 1.04 9.07
N HIS A 47 -3.80 0.47 8.03
CA HIS A 47 -2.35 0.35 7.91
C HIS A 47 -1.88 0.49 6.45
N LEU A 48 -0.60 0.88 6.28
CA LEU A 48 0.03 1.05 4.97
C LEU A 48 0.92 -0.12 4.56
N GLU A 49 1.00 -1.15 5.41
CA GLU A 49 1.81 -2.32 5.11
C GLU A 49 1.41 -2.97 3.80
N ARG A 50 2.42 -3.46 3.08
CA ARG A 50 2.18 -4.16 1.83
C ARG A 50 1.48 -5.48 2.13
N LYS A 51 0.37 -5.74 1.42
CA LYS A 51 -0.25 -7.06 1.43
C LYS A 51 0.76 -8.14 1.02
N LYS A 52 1.06 -9.06 1.94
CA LYS A 52 1.92 -10.21 1.67
C LYS A 52 1.28 -11.04 0.57
N ARG A 53 2.03 -11.30 -0.51
CA ARG A 53 1.56 -12.22 -1.55
C ARG A 53 1.62 -13.64 -0.99
N VAL A 54 0.47 -14.29 -0.93
CA VAL A 54 0.38 -15.71 -0.60
C VAL A 54 0.35 -16.47 -1.91
N ALA A 55 1.39 -17.26 -2.17
CA ALA A 55 1.37 -18.19 -3.29
C ALA A 55 0.43 -19.34 -2.96
N LYS A 56 -0.48 -19.68 -3.87
CA LYS A 56 -1.30 -20.89 -3.72
C LYS A 56 -0.41 -22.12 -3.95
N SER A 57 -0.54 -23.13 -3.10
CA SER A 57 0.05 -24.44 -3.37
C SER A 57 -0.56 -25.00 -4.65
N ARG A 58 0.28 -25.51 -5.54
CA ARG A 58 -0.16 -26.23 -6.75
C ARG A 58 -0.32 -27.73 -6.52
N LYS A 59 0.12 -28.23 -5.36
CA LYS A 59 -0.01 -29.65 -5.01
C LYS A 59 -1.44 -29.94 -4.59
N ILE A 60 -1.99 -31.02 -5.12
CA ILE A 60 -3.28 -31.58 -4.72
C ILE A 60 -3.09 -32.22 -3.33
N PRO A 61 -3.97 -31.97 -2.35
CA PRO A 61 -3.97 -32.69 -1.07
C PRO A 61 -4.11 -34.20 -1.29
N LEU A 62 -3.44 -35.02 -0.47
CA LEU A 62 -3.43 -36.49 -0.63
C LEU A 62 -4.84 -37.10 -0.65
N GLU A 63 -5.77 -36.53 0.13
CA GLU A 63 -7.19 -36.92 0.20
C GLU A 63 -7.94 -36.77 -1.14
N GLN A 64 -7.44 -35.93 -2.05
CA GLN A 64 -8.03 -35.70 -3.38
C GLN A 64 -7.29 -36.46 -4.50
N LEU A 65 -6.28 -37.27 -4.17
CA LEU A 65 -5.46 -37.99 -5.16
C LEU A 65 -6.04 -39.37 -5.53
N GLU A 66 -6.90 -39.95 -4.68
CA GLU A 66 -7.40 -41.33 -4.83
C GLU A 66 -8.84 -41.43 -5.37
N ALA A 67 -9.47 -40.30 -5.76
CA ALA A 67 -10.79 -40.25 -6.39
C ALA A 67 -10.67 -40.22 -7.93
#